data_AF-A0A833XBS1-F1
#
_entry.id   AF-A0A833XBS1-F1
#
_cell.length_a   1.000
_cell.length_b   1.000
_cell.length_c   1.000
_cell.angle_alpha   90.00
_cell.angle_beta   90.00
_cell.angle_gamma   90.00
#
_symmetry.space_group_name_H-M   'P 1'
#
loop_
_entity.id
_entity.type
_entity.pdbx_description
1 polymer ?
#
loop_
_entity_poly.entity_id
_entity_poly.type
_entity_poly.pdbx_seq_one_letter_code
_entity_poly.pdbx_strand_id
1 'polypeptide(L)'
;MNRLHHDHSHDLSLVIVSHGLTSRVFLMKWFKWTVEQFELLNNPGNCEFRVLELGNGGEYSLAIHHTEEEMREWGLDSEMIADQKWRAHGNRGASNDNCPCYLDTFFDHLADSDDNEYEDSDDKTPSDASSICA
;
A
#
# COMPACT_ATOMS: atom_id res chain seq x y z
N MET A 1 14.28 4.73 14.40
CA MET A 1 15.04 3.59 13.85
C MET A 1 15.87 4.09 12.68
N ASN A 2 17.16 4.41 12.87
CA ASN A 2 18.11 4.64 11.77
C ASN A 2 19.09 3.47 11.76
N ARG A 3 18.68 2.38 11.13
CA ARG A 3 19.48 1.14 11.05
C ARG A 3 20.54 1.18 9.96
N LEU A 4 20.44 2.15 9.05
CA LEU A 4 21.43 2.39 8.01
C LEU A 4 22.31 3.56 8.46
N HIS A 5 23.56 3.27 8.80
CA HIS A 5 24.60 4.29 8.98
C HIS A 5 24.89 4.88 7.60
N HIS A 6 24.09 5.86 7.18
CA HIS A 6 24.22 6.52 5.90
C HIS A 6 24.77 7.93 6.13
N ASP A 7 25.95 8.19 5.60
CA ASP A 7 26.51 9.54 5.56
C ASP A 7 25.74 10.34 4.50
N HIS A 8 25.19 11.49 4.87
CA HIS A 8 24.32 12.33 4.03
C HIS A 8 25.01 12.89 2.76
N SER A 9 26.27 12.54 2.55
CA SER A 9 27.12 12.97 1.44
C SER A 9 27.10 12.01 0.24
N HIS A 10 26.50 10.82 0.35
CA HIS A 10 26.50 9.80 -0.70
C HIS A 10 25.07 9.46 -1.15
N ASP A 11 24.89 9.19 -2.44
CA ASP A 11 23.62 8.70 -2.96
C ASP A 11 23.36 7.25 -2.48
N LEU A 12 22.14 6.97 -2.01
CA LEU A 12 21.72 5.63 -1.57
C LEU A 12 20.97 4.92 -2.69
N SER A 13 21.52 3.80 -3.17
CA SER A 13 20.80 2.89 -4.06
C SER A 13 20.23 1.70 -3.27
N LEU A 14 18.95 1.41 -3.46
CA LEU A 14 18.25 0.28 -2.83
C LEU A 14 17.90 -0.78 -3.88
N VAL A 15 18.19 -2.05 -3.58
CA VAL A 15 17.74 -3.20 -4.37
C VAL A 15 16.78 -4.02 -3.54
N ILE A 16 15.57 -4.24 -4.06
CA ILE A 16 14.54 -5.07 -3.42
C ILE A 16 14.40 -6.36 -4.23
N VAL A 17 14.71 -7.50 -3.61
CA VAL A 17 14.52 -8.83 -4.21
C VAL A 17 13.31 -9.48 -3.55
N SER A 18 12.30 -9.81 -4.35
CA SER A 18 11.03 -10.36 -3.85
C SER A 18 10.31 -11.20 -4.90
N HIS A 19 9.09 -11.63 -4.57
CA HIS A 19 8.18 -12.33 -5.48
C HIS A 19 7.33 -11.35 -6.29
N GLY A 20 6.84 -11.77 -7.46
CA GLY A 20 6.08 -10.91 -8.37
C GLY A 20 4.87 -10.23 -7.72
N LEU A 21 4.09 -10.97 -6.91
CA LEU A 21 2.96 -10.41 -6.17
C LEU A 21 3.40 -9.33 -5.18
N THR A 22 4.44 -9.61 -4.39
CA THR A 22 4.96 -8.68 -3.39
C THR A 22 5.50 -7.40 -4.03
N SER A 23 6.18 -7.51 -5.18
CA SER A 23 6.65 -6.35 -5.95
C SER A 23 5.50 -5.50 -6.44
N ARG A 24 4.40 -6.10 -6.92
CA ARG A 24 3.20 -5.35 -7.32
C ARG A 24 2.53 -4.63 -6.15
N VAL A 25 2.39 -5.30 -5.00
CA VAL A 25 1.83 -4.69 -3.78
C VAL A 25 2.72 -3.54 -3.29
N PHE A 26 4.04 -3.68 -3.40
CA PHE A 26 4.98 -2.59 -3.11
C PHE A 26 4.73 -1.39 -4.02
N LEU A 27 4.60 -1.59 -5.34
CA LEU A 27 4.35 -0.51 -6.29
C LEU A 27 2.99 0.16 -6.06
N MET A 28 1.94 -0.65 -5.84
CA MET A 28 0.61 -0.14 -5.47
C MET A 28 0.70 0.75 -4.24
N LYS A 29 1.38 0.28 -3.19
CA LYS A 29 1.52 1.06 -1.96
C LYS A 29 2.37 2.31 -2.14
N TRP A 30 3.42 2.24 -2.96
CA TRP A 30 4.36 3.34 -3.21
C TRP A 30 3.72 4.46 -4.01
N PHE A 31 3.05 4.13 -5.12
CA PHE A 31 2.41 5.11 -5.98
C PHE A 31 0.96 5.42 -5.61
N LYS A 32 0.45 4.76 -4.55
CA LYS A 32 -0.93 4.91 -4.07
C LYS A 32 -1.95 4.60 -5.17
N TRP A 33 -1.74 3.49 -5.86
CA TRP A 33 -2.67 3.00 -6.89
C TRP A 33 -3.91 2.37 -6.25
N THR A 34 -5.04 2.42 -6.97
CA THR A 34 -6.29 1.79 -6.53
C THR A 34 -6.20 0.26 -6.62
N VAL A 35 -7.18 -0.44 -6.05
CA VAL A 35 -7.27 -1.91 -6.18
C VAL A 35 -7.49 -2.30 -7.64
N GLU A 36 -8.33 -1.56 -8.37
CA GLU A 36 -8.61 -1.80 -9.79
C GLU A 36 -7.34 -1.63 -10.63
N GLN A 37 -6.56 -0.58 -10.38
CA GLN A 37 -5.26 -0.37 -11.01
C GLN A 37 -4.27 -1.49 -10.69
N PHE A 38 -4.24 -1.96 -9.44
CA PHE A 38 -3.40 -3.08 -9.03
C PHE A 38 -3.77 -4.38 -9.76
N GLU A 39 -5.06 -4.67 -9.93
CA GLU A 39 -5.54 -5.87 -10.59
C GLU A 39 -5.12 -5.95 -12.06
N LEU A 40 -4.97 -4.80 -12.73
CA LEU A 40 -4.50 -4.72 -14.12
C LEU A 40 -3.01 -5.06 -14.29
N LEU A 41 -2.20 -4.96 -13.23
CA LEU A 41 -0.77 -5.17 -13.31
C LEU A 41 -0.40 -6.62 -13.64
N ASN A 42 0.57 -6.79 -14.53
CA ASN A 42 1.18 -8.08 -14.82
C ASN A 42 2.28 -8.40 -13.81
N ASN A 43 2.43 -9.68 -13.45
CA ASN A 43 3.57 -10.13 -12.66
C ASN A 43 4.85 -9.95 -13.49
N PRO A 44 5.94 -9.42 -12.89
CA PRO A 44 7.25 -9.47 -13.51
C PRO A 44 7.65 -10.91 -13.83
N GLY A 45 8.35 -11.10 -14.95
CA GLY A 45 9.01 -12.35 -15.29
C GLY A 45 10.12 -12.72 -14.30
N ASN A 46 10.58 -13.96 -14.36
CA ASN A 46 11.70 -14.40 -13.52
C ASN A 46 12.95 -13.59 -13.83
N CYS A 47 13.56 -13.02 -12.79
CA CYS A 47 14.73 -12.14 -12.88
C CYS A 47 14.50 -10.83 -13.66
N GLU A 48 13.25 -10.47 -13.95
CA GLU A 48 12.92 -9.13 -14.44
C GLU A 48 13.09 -8.11 -13.32
N PHE A 49 13.52 -6.90 -13.67
CA PHE A 49 13.67 -5.78 -12.73
C PHE A 49 13.00 -4.53 -13.28
N ARG A 50 12.64 -3.63 -12.37
CA ARG A 50 12.11 -2.31 -12.70
C ARG A 50 12.86 -1.28 -11.89
N VAL A 51 13.26 -0.19 -12.53
CA VAL A 51 14.01 0.91 -11.92
C VAL A 51 13.04 2.03 -11.50
N LEU A 52 13.06 2.37 -10.22
CA LEU A 52 12.44 3.59 -9.72
C LEU A 52 13.56 4.60 -9.53
N GLU A 53 13.52 5.71 -10.26
CA GLU A 53 14.50 6.78 -10.13
C GLU A 53 13.82 8.10 -9.71
N LEU A 54 14.56 8.93 -8.99
CA LEU A 54 14.09 10.23 -8.54
C LEU A 54 14.02 11.21 -9.72
N GLY A 55 12.82 11.66 -10.06
CA GLY A 55 12.60 12.66 -11.11
C GLY A 55 12.98 14.07 -10.66
N ASN A 56 12.89 15.02 -11.59
CA ASN A 56 13.27 16.43 -11.37
C ASN A 56 12.48 17.09 -10.22
N GLY A 57 11.25 16.62 -9.98
CA GLY A 57 10.37 17.10 -8.92
C GLY A 57 10.69 16.57 -7.51
N GLY A 58 11.60 15.60 -7.39
CA GLY A 58 11.88 14.90 -6.13
C GLY A 58 10.94 13.73 -5.84
N GLU A 59 10.17 13.28 -6.83
CA GLU A 59 9.30 12.11 -6.75
C GLU A 59 9.92 10.95 -7.53
N TYR A 60 9.86 9.73 -6.99
CA TYR A 60 10.30 8.54 -7.72
C TYR A 60 9.35 8.22 -8.88
N SER A 61 9.89 7.74 -10.00
CA SER A 61 9.13 7.40 -11.20
C SER A 61 9.70 6.18 -11.91
N LEU A 62 8.81 5.40 -12.52
CA LEU A 62 9.13 4.35 -13.49
C LEU A 62 9.42 4.90 -14.89
N ALA A 63 8.95 6.11 -15.23
CA ALA A 63 9.03 6.63 -16.61
C ALA A 63 10.40 7.20 -17.01
N ILE A 64 11.39 7.18 -16.11
CA ILE A 64 12.75 7.71 -16.40
C ILE A 64 13.55 6.75 -17.26
N HIS A 65 13.50 5.45 -16.95
CA HIS A 65 14.28 4.41 -17.63
C HIS A 65 13.45 3.46 -18.49
N HIS A 66 12.14 3.67 -18.57
CA HIS A 66 11.23 2.78 -19.28
C HIS A 66 10.30 3.56 -20.21
N THR A 67 10.03 2.95 -21.34
CA THR A 67 9.13 3.47 -22.37
C THR A 67 7.66 3.35 -21.95
N GLU A 68 6.79 4.09 -22.63
CA GLU A 68 5.35 3.96 -22.40
C GLU A 68 4.85 2.57 -22.80
N GLU A 69 5.41 2.01 -23.86
CA GLU A 69 5.08 0.68 -24.38
C GLU A 69 5.38 -0.41 -23.32
N GLU A 70 6.57 -0.39 -22.71
CA GLU A 70 6.92 -1.31 -21.61
C GLU A 70 5.97 -1.16 -20.42
N MET A 71 5.65 0.08 -20.02
CA MET A 71 4.70 0.32 -18.94
C MET A 71 3.30 -0.23 -19.24
N ARG A 72 2.84 -0.13 -20.49
CA ARG A 72 1.56 -0.74 -20.93
C ARG A 72 1.63 -2.26 -20.91
N GLU A 73 2.73 -2.85 -21.36
CA GLU A 73 2.94 -4.30 -21.31
C GLU A 73 2.92 -4.83 -19.87
N TRP A 74 3.33 -4.02 -18.91
CA TRP A 74 3.24 -4.31 -17.48
C TRP A 74 1.86 -4.15 -16.87
N GLY A 75 0.88 -3.70 -17.65
CA GLY A 75 -0.50 -3.51 -17.20
C GLY A 75 -0.77 -2.15 -16.55
N LEU A 76 0.12 -1.16 -16.71
CA LEU A 76 -0.21 0.20 -16.28
C LEU A 76 -1.24 0.80 -17.23
N ASP A 77 -2.32 1.34 -16.67
CA ASP A 77 -3.32 2.06 -17.45
C ASP A 77 -2.81 3.47 -17.85
N SER A 78 -3.64 4.19 -18.62
CA SER A 78 -3.28 5.52 -19.11
C SER A 78 -3.13 6.56 -18.00
N GLU A 79 -3.87 6.42 -16.89
CA GLU A 79 -3.80 7.34 -15.76
C GLU A 79 -2.50 7.11 -14.97
N MET A 80 -2.16 5.85 -14.69
CA MET A 80 -0.91 5.45 -14.05
C MET A 80 0.30 5.93 -14.86
N ILE A 81 0.28 5.75 -16.19
CA ILE A 81 1.37 6.19 -17.07
C ILE A 81 1.51 7.71 -17.05
N ALA A 82 0.38 8.45 -17.09
CA ALA A 82 0.41 9.91 -17.01
C ALA A 82 1.01 10.39 -15.69
N ASP A 83 0.65 9.76 -14.57
CA ASP A 83 1.24 10.02 -13.25
C ASP A 83 2.74 9.73 -13.23
N GLN A 84 3.20 8.59 -13.78
CA GLN A 84 4.63 8.27 -13.85
C GLN A 84 5.41 9.30 -14.68
N LYS A 85 4.89 9.70 -15.84
CA LYS A 85 5.52 10.76 -16.67
C LYS A 85 5.57 12.10 -15.95
N TRP A 86 4.52 12.45 -15.22
CA TRP A 86 4.49 13.66 -14.41
C TRP A 86 5.51 13.59 -13.26
N ARG A 87 5.66 12.46 -12.57
CA ARG A 87 6.68 12.27 -11.53
C ARG A 87 8.10 12.39 -12.08
N ALA A 88 8.34 11.91 -13.30
CA ALA A 88 9.65 11.97 -13.95
C ALA A 88 10.06 13.41 -14.30
N HIS A 89 9.15 14.19 -14.90
CA HIS A 89 9.48 15.49 -15.50
C HIS A 89 8.84 16.71 -14.82
N GLY A 90 7.95 16.51 -13.86
CA GLY A 90 7.23 17.56 -13.17
C GLY A 90 8.18 18.48 -12.39
N ASN A 91 7.83 19.77 -12.35
CA ASN A 91 8.58 20.74 -11.56
C ASN A 91 8.24 20.59 -10.08
N ARG A 92 9.28 20.65 -9.24
CA ARG A 92 9.19 20.61 -7.78
C ARG A 92 8.16 21.64 -7.27
N GLY A 93 7.11 21.17 -6.59
CA GLY A 93 6.10 22.00 -5.94
C GLY A 93 4.74 22.13 -6.65
N ALA A 94 4.56 21.53 -7.84
CA ALA A 94 3.21 21.22 -8.31
C ALA A 94 2.73 19.99 -7.52
N SER A 95 1.75 20.12 -6.62
CA SER A 95 1.18 18.96 -5.93
C SER A 95 0.08 18.36 -6.82
N ASN A 96 0.11 17.05 -7.06
CA ASN A 96 -1.05 16.35 -7.61
C ASN A 96 -1.93 15.91 -6.41
N ASP A 97 -2.71 16.84 -5.85
CA ASP A 97 -3.53 16.61 -4.65
C ASP A 97 -4.75 15.69 -4.90
N ASN A 98 -4.91 15.16 -6.11
CA ASN A 98 -6.01 14.26 -6.48
C ASN A 98 -5.59 12.78 -6.39
N CYS A 99 -5.27 12.29 -5.18
CA CYS A 99 -5.03 10.86 -4.98
C CYS A 99 -6.09 10.26 -4.02
N PRO A 100 -7.04 9.46 -4.52
CA PRO A 100 -8.10 8.84 -3.72
C PRO A 100 -7.62 7.82 -2.68
N CYS A 101 -6.41 7.28 -2.84
CA CYS A 101 -5.98 6.09 -2.11
C CYS A 101 -5.18 6.46 -0.85
N TYR A 102 -5.90 6.94 0.17
CA TYR A 102 -5.41 6.82 1.54
C TYR A 102 -5.72 5.43 2.10
N LEU A 103 -4.84 4.93 2.97
CA LEU A 103 -4.90 3.59 3.55
C LEU A 103 -6.14 3.38 4.44
N ASP A 104 -6.84 4.44 4.88
CA ASP A 104 -8.00 4.30 5.77
C ASP A 104 -9.12 3.49 5.14
N THR A 105 -9.49 3.74 3.88
CA THR A 105 -10.65 3.08 3.26
C THR A 105 -10.48 1.57 3.07
N PHE A 106 -9.26 1.04 3.17
CA PHE A 106 -9.02 -0.41 3.04
C PHE A 106 -9.38 -1.18 4.32
N PHE A 107 -9.20 -0.57 5.50
CA PHE A 107 -9.52 -1.22 6.78
C PHE A 107 -10.83 -0.72 7.41
N ASP A 108 -11.39 0.40 6.92
CA ASP A 108 -12.66 0.94 7.43
C ASP A 108 -13.80 -0.09 7.39
N HIS A 109 -13.87 -0.92 6.34
CA HIS A 109 -14.90 -1.96 6.22
C HIS A 109 -14.70 -3.17 7.14
N LEU A 110 -13.55 -3.29 7.79
CA LEU A 110 -13.26 -4.36 8.76
C LEU A 110 -13.51 -3.93 10.21
N ALA A 111 -13.68 -2.62 10.47
CA ALA A 111 -13.92 -2.09 11.80
C ALA A 111 -15.35 -2.34 12.31
N ASP A 112 -16.31 -2.56 11.40
CA ASP A 112 -17.75 -2.64 11.74
C ASP A 112 -18.28 -4.07 11.97
N SER A 113 -17.42 -5.08 12.12
CA SER A 113 -17.89 -6.49 12.25
C SER A 113 -17.73 -7.13 13.63
N ASP A 114 -17.48 -6.34 14.70
CA ASP A 114 -17.42 -6.86 16.07
C ASP A 114 -18.69 -6.51 16.87
N ASP A 115 -19.87 -6.82 16.31
CA ASP A 115 -21.14 -6.85 17.03
C ASP A 115 -21.18 -8.07 17.96
N ASN A 116 -20.52 -7.96 19.12
CA ASN A 116 -20.82 -8.82 20.26
C ASN A 116 -22.03 -8.22 21.00
N GLU A 117 -23.24 -8.53 20.55
CA GLU A 117 -24.47 -8.35 21.33
C GLU A 117 -24.42 -9.26 22.58
N TYR A 118 -23.96 -8.71 23.70
CA TYR A 118 -24.25 -9.27 25.01
C TYR A 118 -25.56 -8.64 25.51
N GLU A 119 -26.67 -9.36 25.35
CA GLU A 119 -27.89 -9.05 26.10
C GLU A 119 -27.67 -9.36 27.59
N ASP A 120 -27.70 -8.30 28.39
CA ASP A 120 -27.73 -8.33 29.85
C ASP A 120 -29.11 -8.79 30.31
N SER A 121 -29.21 -10.05 30.76
CA SER A 121 -30.39 -10.57 31.45
C SER A 121 -30.01 -10.88 32.90
N ASP A 122 -30.46 -9.98 33.78
CA ASP A 122 -30.51 -10.12 35.23
C ASP A 122 -30.94 -11.54 35.68
N ASP A 123 -30.06 -12.27 36.37
CA ASP A 123 -30.50 -13.30 37.33
C ASP A 123 -29.69 -13.22 38.62
N LYS A 124 -30.44 -13.22 39.73
CA LYS A 124 -29.98 -12.96 41.08
C LYS A 124 -29.21 -14.15 41.64
N THR A 125 -28.03 -13.84 42.17
CA THR A 125 -27.22 -14.51 43.21
C THR A 125 -27.69 -15.85 43.82
N PRO A 126 -26.77 -16.82 43.99
CA PRO A 126 -27.06 -18.13 44.58
C PRO A 126 -27.06 -18.07 46.12
N SER A 127 -28.01 -18.75 46.76
CA SER A 127 -27.95 -19.08 48.19
C SER A 127 -28.01 -20.59 48.37
N ASP A 128 -26.86 -21.21 48.64
CA ASP A 128 -26.78 -22.58 49.16
C ASP A 128 -27.18 -22.60 50.64
N ALA A 129 -28.08 -23.52 51.02
CA ALA A 129 -27.96 -24.32 52.25
C ALA A 129 -29.16 -25.29 52.40
N SER A 130 -28.86 -26.57 52.18
CA SER A 130 -29.26 -27.73 53.00
C SER A 130 -30.55 -27.65 53.85
N SER A 131 -31.51 -28.50 53.48
CA SER A 131 -31.98 -29.65 54.26
C SER A 131 -32.17 -29.52 55.79
N ILE A 132 -33.45 -29.55 56.20
CA ILE A 132 -34.07 -30.32 57.31
C ILE A 132 -33.44 -30.22 58.73
N CYS A 133 -34.22 -29.77 59.72
CA CYS A 133 -34.63 -30.55 60.91
C CYS A 133 -35.30 -29.70 62.02
N ALA A 134 -36.39 -30.29 62.56
CA ALA A 134 -37.14 -30.03 63.81
C ALA A 134 -38.05 -28.78 63.89
#